data_AF-A0A9E6W3T3-F1
#
_entry.id   AF-A0A9E6W3T3-F1
#
_cell.length_a   1.000
_cell.length_b   1.000
_cell.length_c   1.000
_cell.angle_alpha   90.00
_cell.angle_beta   90.00
_cell.angle_gamma   90.00
#
_symmetry.space_group_name_H-M   'P 1'
#
loop_
_entity.id
_entity.type
_entity.pdbx_description
1 polymer ?
#
loop_
_entity_poly.entity_id
_entity_poly.type
_entity_poly.pdbx_seq_one_letter_code
_entity_poly.pdbx_strand_id
1 'polypeptide(L)'
;MKKLFLPMLLLWSIFYSYRVEACLNGLDEPIIQEIPKLNAKSEGFGPLLQVAKYSKDELHALRKFYADMEPGGMSVESKVNYCLTLIRLGDPGTAEGMLAELSQDTSITDSLQLYAIAANLGTAYELLGKNESALHWIRRAIAINAQSHQGSEWVHVMLLRYKISKEKNPAYLTEAGALNLDFGQLDLPENTYGMNLAELQSQLGYQLQERLFFIQAPDTLMGMLLFDYANVVALETSLEAAKFYYEQAKVFGLNSDLLKARLDRLQGMSPEDLQKKASDFKAEALPEPPAQWNVYAIAGILALLAVVVVYFLLQRKKNS
;
A
#
# COMPACT_ATOMS: atom_id res chain seq x y z
N MET A 1 -39.85 -19.21 40.84
CA MET A 1 -39.17 -18.04 40.22
C MET A 1 -37.66 -18.05 40.51
N LYS A 2 -36.90 -19.05 40.04
CA LYS A 2 -35.41 -19.11 40.15
C LYS A 2 -34.78 -20.05 39.10
N LYS A 3 -35.11 -19.91 37.81
CA LYS A 3 -34.49 -20.74 36.74
C LYS A 3 -34.37 -20.00 35.39
N LEU A 4 -33.89 -18.76 35.38
CA LEU A 4 -33.73 -17.99 34.14
C LEU A 4 -32.51 -17.05 34.09
N PHE A 5 -31.55 -17.17 35.03
CA PHE A 5 -30.42 -16.23 35.12
C PHE A 5 -29.07 -16.77 34.58
N LEU A 6 -28.98 -18.05 34.18
CA LEU A 6 -27.72 -18.65 33.74
C LEU A 6 -27.40 -18.53 32.23
N PRO A 7 -28.36 -18.47 31.28
CA PRO A 7 -28.00 -18.36 29.86
C PRO A 7 -27.66 -16.92 29.42
N MET A 8 -27.86 -15.92 30.28
CA MET A 8 -27.61 -14.51 29.95
C MET A 8 -26.14 -14.10 30.18
N LEU A 9 -25.40 -14.80 31.05
CA LEU A 9 -23.98 -14.54 31.31
C LEU A 9 -23.05 -15.17 30.25
N LEU A 10 -23.45 -16.26 29.60
CA LEU A 10 -22.69 -16.90 28.52
C LEU A 10 -22.85 -16.19 27.16
N LEU A 11 -23.89 -15.37 26.99
CA LEU A 11 -24.05 -14.51 25.81
C LEU A 11 -23.32 -13.17 25.95
N TRP A 12 -22.81 -12.82 27.13
CA TRP A 12 -22.07 -11.58 27.37
C TRP A 12 -20.55 -11.74 27.18
N SER A 13 -20.03 -12.96 27.34
CA SER A 13 -18.61 -13.28 27.10
C SER A 13 -18.23 -13.46 25.62
N ILE A 14 -19.20 -13.43 24.69
CA ILE A 14 -18.94 -13.55 23.25
C ILE A 14 -18.78 -12.17 22.57
N PHE A 15 -19.14 -11.07 23.25
CA PHE A 15 -19.04 -9.71 22.69
C PHE A 15 -17.88 -8.85 23.25
N TYR A 16 -17.08 -9.39 24.17
CA TYR A 16 -15.79 -8.82 24.58
C TYR A 16 -14.65 -9.73 24.13
N SER A 17 -14.51 -9.95 22.83
CA SER A 17 -13.20 -10.33 22.29
C SER A 17 -12.35 -9.07 22.33
N TYR A 18 -11.40 -9.02 23.27
CA TYR A 18 -10.35 -8.02 23.29
C TYR A 18 -9.71 -7.98 21.91
N ARG A 19 -9.74 -6.83 21.24
CA ARG A 19 -9.12 -6.67 19.94
C ARG A 19 -7.62 -6.48 20.17
N VAL A 20 -6.84 -7.56 20.03
CA VAL A 20 -5.39 -7.40 19.87
C VAL A 20 -5.20 -6.76 18.51
N GLU A 21 -4.83 -5.50 18.55
CA GLU A 21 -4.67 -4.70 17.35
C GLU A 21 -3.42 -5.18 16.59
N ALA A 22 -3.56 -5.30 15.28
CA ALA A 22 -2.51 -5.79 14.40
C ALA A 22 -2.32 -4.81 13.26
N CYS A 23 -1.06 -4.57 12.93
CA CYS A 23 -0.59 -3.49 12.07
C CYS A 23 -0.92 -2.10 12.61
N LEU A 24 -0.62 -1.11 11.79
CA LEU A 24 -0.05 0.15 12.21
C LEU A 24 -1.06 1.14 12.72
N ASN A 25 -2.36 1.02 12.42
CA ASN A 25 -3.43 1.81 13.05
C ASN A 25 -3.93 1.21 14.39
N GLY A 26 -3.20 0.24 14.91
CA GLY A 26 -3.58 -0.58 16.03
C GLY A 26 -3.30 -0.06 17.45
N LEU A 27 -3.35 1.24 17.74
CA LEU A 27 -3.10 1.72 19.12
C LEU A 27 -4.27 2.52 19.72
N ASP A 28 -5.46 2.44 19.14
CA ASP A 28 -6.52 3.42 19.41
C ASP A 28 -7.47 3.06 20.57
N GLU A 29 -7.38 1.86 21.17
CA GLU A 29 -8.17 1.55 22.37
C GLU A 29 -7.33 1.42 23.65
N PRO A 30 -7.53 2.28 24.67
CA PRO A 30 -6.88 2.13 25.97
C PRO A 30 -7.51 0.95 26.72
N ILE A 31 -6.83 -0.20 26.68
CA ILE A 31 -7.23 -1.41 27.42
C ILE A 31 -7.04 -1.25 28.95
N ILE A 32 -6.29 -0.23 29.38
CA ILE A 32 -6.03 0.07 30.80
C ILE A 32 -6.12 1.58 31.03
N GLN A 33 -6.86 2.01 32.06
CA GLN A 33 -7.03 3.43 32.42
C GLN A 33 -5.70 4.17 32.73
N GLU A 34 -4.60 3.43 32.91
CA GLU A 34 -3.27 3.93 33.23
C GLU A 34 -2.33 4.06 32.01
N ILE A 35 -2.72 3.59 30.83
CA ILE A 35 -1.91 3.78 29.62
C ILE A 35 -1.95 5.27 29.26
N PRO A 36 -0.80 5.91 28.98
CA PRO A 36 -0.77 7.27 28.44
C PRO A 36 -1.72 7.37 27.25
N LYS A 37 -2.77 8.20 27.37
CA LYS A 37 -3.76 8.35 26.30
C LYS A 37 -3.06 8.86 25.06
N LEU A 38 -3.06 8.04 24.01
CA LEU A 38 -2.72 8.50 22.68
C LEU A 38 -3.88 9.32 22.15
N ASN A 39 -3.62 10.58 21.79
CA ASN A 39 -4.60 11.37 21.07
C ASN A 39 -4.28 11.28 19.59
N ALA A 40 -4.73 10.20 18.95
CA ALA A 40 -4.65 10.07 17.50
C ALA A 40 -5.34 11.29 16.86
N LYS A 41 -4.56 12.11 16.15
CA LYS A 41 -5.11 13.17 15.31
C LYS A 41 -5.31 12.60 13.93
N SER A 42 -6.56 12.46 13.52
CA SER A 42 -6.90 12.16 12.13
C SER A 42 -6.52 13.36 11.27
N GLU A 43 -5.58 13.18 10.35
CA GLU A 43 -5.24 14.16 9.34
C GLU A 43 -5.76 13.69 7.98
N GLY A 44 -6.57 14.53 7.33
CA GLY A 44 -7.08 14.21 6.00
C GLY A 44 -5.95 14.15 4.98
N PHE A 45 -5.87 13.04 4.25
CA PHE A 45 -5.04 12.92 3.06
C PHE A 45 -5.96 12.96 1.83
N GLY A 46 -6.39 14.17 1.50
CA GLY A 46 -7.40 14.37 0.46
C GLY A 46 -8.83 14.13 0.94
N PRO A 47 -9.78 13.93 0.00
CA PRO A 47 -11.20 13.92 0.31
C PRO A 47 -11.71 12.64 0.99
N LEU A 48 -10.99 11.51 0.87
CA LEU A 48 -11.50 10.17 1.26
C LEU A 48 -10.57 9.41 2.20
N LEU A 49 -9.28 9.78 2.29
CA LEU A 49 -8.34 9.10 3.18
C LEU A 49 -8.10 9.91 4.44
N GLN A 50 -8.03 9.20 5.57
CA GLN A 50 -7.71 9.73 6.88
C GLN A 50 -6.48 9.00 7.38
N VAL A 51 -5.44 9.73 7.77
CA VAL A 51 -4.21 9.14 8.29
C VAL A 51 -4.13 9.46 9.78
N ALA A 52 -4.04 8.43 10.61
CA ALA A 52 -3.83 8.60 12.03
C ALA A 52 -2.40 9.12 12.26
N LYS A 53 -2.28 10.28 12.91
CA LYS A 53 -0.99 10.81 13.37
C LYS A 53 -0.93 10.85 14.88
N TYR A 54 0.23 10.47 15.39
CA TYR A 54 0.55 10.44 16.81
C TYR A 54 1.74 11.37 17.04
N SER A 55 1.73 12.12 18.13
CA SER A 55 2.90 12.93 18.45
C SER A 55 4.06 12.03 18.87
N LYS A 56 5.29 12.43 18.51
CA LYS A 56 6.49 11.70 18.95
C LYS A 56 6.57 11.64 20.48
N ASP A 57 6.17 12.71 21.17
CA ASP A 57 6.18 12.77 22.63
C ASP A 57 5.22 11.75 23.26
N GLU A 58 4.01 11.59 22.71
CA GLU A 58 3.06 10.56 23.14
C GLU A 58 3.61 9.15 22.90
N LEU A 59 4.22 8.89 21.73
CA LEU A 59 4.84 7.61 21.43
C LEU A 59 6.04 7.32 22.36
N HIS A 60 6.85 8.33 22.68
CA HIS A 60 7.95 8.19 23.64
C HIS A 60 7.45 7.96 25.07
N ALA A 61 6.37 8.63 25.49
CA ALA A 61 5.73 8.38 26.78
C ALA A 61 5.19 6.94 26.85
N LEU A 62 4.57 6.45 25.79
CA LEU A 62 4.07 5.08 25.70
C LEU A 62 5.22 4.04 25.70
N ARG A 63 6.30 4.31 24.96
CA ARG A 63 7.51 3.48 24.99
C ARG A 63 8.06 3.39 26.42
N LYS A 64 8.15 4.52 27.12
CA LYS A 64 8.62 4.55 28.51
C LYS A 64 7.70 3.75 29.43
N PHE A 65 6.38 3.94 29.31
CA PHE A 65 5.39 3.20 30.08
C PHE A 65 5.59 1.68 29.97
N TYR A 66 5.72 1.15 28.76
CA TYR A 66 5.97 -0.28 28.55
C TYR A 66 7.36 -0.73 29.04
N ALA A 67 8.39 0.11 28.88
CA ALA A 67 9.75 -0.21 29.35
C ALA A 67 9.85 -0.26 30.89
N ASP A 68 9.04 0.51 31.59
CA ASP A 68 8.99 0.56 33.05
C ASP A 68 8.16 -0.62 33.64
N MET A 69 7.41 -1.37 32.81
CA MET A 69 6.74 -2.59 33.25
C MET A 69 7.76 -3.72 33.50
N GLU A 70 7.58 -4.48 34.59
CA GLU A 70 8.44 -5.63 34.86
C GLU A 70 8.36 -6.64 33.68
N PRO A 71 9.50 -7.08 33.10
CA PRO A 71 9.51 -7.94 31.91
C PRO A 71 8.74 -9.26 32.07
N GLY A 72 8.69 -9.82 33.28
CA GLY A 72 7.94 -11.03 33.62
C GLY A 72 6.43 -10.80 33.87
N GLY A 73 6.00 -9.54 33.97
CA GLY A 73 4.61 -9.15 34.23
C GLY A 73 3.84 -8.69 32.99
N MET A 74 4.51 -8.42 31.86
CA MET A 74 3.84 -7.99 30.64
C MET A 74 3.06 -9.15 29.99
N SER A 75 1.77 -8.91 29.73
CA SER A 75 0.96 -9.77 28.87
C SER A 75 1.53 -9.80 27.43
N VAL A 76 1.20 -10.85 26.67
CA VAL A 76 1.56 -10.95 25.24
C VAL A 76 1.09 -9.71 24.48
N GLU A 77 -0.14 -9.27 24.73
CA GLU A 77 -0.72 -8.06 24.15
C GLU A 77 0.09 -6.80 24.48
N SER A 78 0.52 -6.62 25.73
CA SER A 78 1.36 -5.48 26.12
C SER A 78 2.70 -5.50 25.39
N LYS A 79 3.31 -6.67 25.22
CA LYS A 79 4.55 -6.83 24.45
C LYS A 79 4.35 -6.50 22.96
N VAL A 80 3.24 -6.94 22.37
CA VAL A 80 2.90 -6.63 20.97
C VAL A 80 2.67 -5.12 20.78
N ASN A 81 1.92 -4.47 21.67
CA ASN A 81 1.68 -3.02 21.62
C ASN A 81 2.97 -2.21 21.84
N TYR A 82 3.87 -2.71 22.69
CA TYR A 82 5.21 -2.14 22.83
C TYR A 82 6.00 -2.24 21.53
N CYS A 83 5.98 -3.39 20.86
CA CYS A 83 6.61 -3.57 19.55
C CYS A 83 6.03 -2.63 18.49
N LEU A 84 4.70 -2.44 18.47
CA LEU A 84 4.04 -1.49 17.56
C LEU A 84 4.46 -0.04 17.83
N THR A 85 4.61 0.32 19.11
CA THR A 85 5.14 1.64 19.52
C THR A 85 6.58 1.83 19.03
N LEU A 86 7.43 0.81 19.15
CA LEU A 86 8.80 0.83 18.64
C LEU A 86 8.83 1.00 17.11
N ILE A 87 7.98 0.27 16.37
CA ILE A 87 7.85 0.41 14.92
C ILE A 87 7.47 1.85 14.55
N ARG A 88 6.46 2.43 15.19
CA ARG A 88 6.03 3.82 14.95
C ARG A 88 7.08 4.87 15.31
N LEU A 89 7.96 4.57 16.27
CA LEU A 89 9.12 5.39 16.60
C LEU A 89 10.30 5.23 15.63
N GLY A 90 10.19 4.37 14.62
CA GLY A 90 11.24 4.10 13.66
C GLY A 90 12.32 3.13 14.17
N ASP A 91 11.99 2.28 15.15
CA ASP A 91 12.85 1.19 15.64
C ASP A 91 12.25 -0.21 15.32
N PRO A 92 12.11 -0.57 14.04
CA PRO A 92 11.58 -1.86 13.65
C PRO A 92 12.55 -3.01 13.98
N GLY A 93 13.84 -2.73 14.20
CA GLY A 93 14.85 -3.75 14.54
C GLY A 93 14.63 -4.34 15.93
N THR A 94 14.43 -3.48 16.94
CA THR A 94 14.11 -3.95 18.30
C THR A 94 12.77 -4.69 18.33
N ALA A 95 11.76 -4.15 17.63
CA ALA A 95 10.45 -4.79 17.52
C ALA A 95 10.52 -6.18 16.87
N GLU A 96 11.31 -6.34 15.80
CA GLU A 96 11.50 -7.63 15.12
C GLU A 96 12.04 -8.70 16.07
N GLY A 97 13.09 -8.39 16.85
CA GLY A 97 13.68 -9.35 17.79
C GLY A 97 12.68 -9.83 18.84
N MET A 98 11.90 -8.91 19.42
CA MET A 98 10.89 -9.24 20.42
C MET A 98 9.72 -10.06 19.83
N LEU A 99 9.24 -9.67 18.65
CA LEU A 99 8.15 -10.38 17.96
C LEU A 99 8.60 -11.77 17.50
N ALA A 100 9.86 -11.92 17.07
CA ALA A 100 10.43 -13.21 16.72
C ALA A 100 10.49 -14.15 17.93
N GLU A 101 10.89 -13.66 19.10
CA GLU A 101 10.86 -14.43 20.36
C GLU A 101 9.43 -14.86 20.72
N LEU A 102 8.47 -13.92 20.69
CA LEU A 102 7.06 -14.23 20.93
C LEU A 102 6.51 -15.28 19.96
N SER A 103 6.93 -15.24 18.69
CA SER A 103 6.47 -16.18 17.68
C SER A 103 6.92 -17.62 17.91
N GLN A 104 7.95 -17.83 18.75
CA GLN A 104 8.47 -19.15 19.13
C GLN A 104 7.87 -19.66 20.44
N ASP A 105 7.13 -18.82 21.18
CA ASP A 105 6.52 -19.20 22.44
C ASP A 105 5.30 -20.11 22.19
N THR A 106 5.50 -21.41 22.42
CA THR A 106 4.46 -22.43 22.22
C THR A 106 3.30 -22.32 23.22
N SER A 107 3.42 -21.50 24.26
CA SER A 107 2.32 -21.26 25.21
C SER A 107 1.26 -20.31 24.66
N ILE A 108 1.58 -19.54 23.61
CA ILE A 108 0.65 -18.63 22.95
C ILE A 108 -0.23 -19.43 21.98
N THR A 109 -1.45 -19.75 22.40
CA THR A 109 -2.41 -20.51 21.59
C THR A 109 -3.57 -19.66 21.08
N ASP A 110 -3.72 -18.43 21.56
CA ASP A 110 -4.80 -17.53 21.15
C ASP A 110 -4.57 -17.07 19.70
N SER A 111 -5.57 -17.31 18.84
CA SER A 111 -5.43 -17.04 17.40
C SER A 111 -5.31 -15.55 17.10
N LEU A 112 -5.89 -14.68 17.91
CA LEU A 112 -5.84 -13.24 17.70
C LEU A 112 -4.45 -12.69 18.08
N GLN A 113 -3.86 -13.18 19.18
CA GLN A 113 -2.47 -12.89 19.54
C GLN A 113 -1.49 -13.40 18.47
N LEU A 114 -1.67 -14.64 17.99
CA LEU A 114 -0.83 -15.23 16.94
C LEU A 114 -0.91 -14.43 15.63
N TYR A 115 -2.12 -13.97 15.27
CA TYR A 115 -2.34 -13.08 14.14
C TYR A 115 -1.58 -11.75 14.32
N ALA A 116 -1.74 -11.08 15.47
CA ALA A 116 -1.10 -9.80 15.74
C ALA A 116 0.45 -9.90 15.73
N ILE A 117 0.99 -10.97 16.31
CA ILE A 117 2.43 -11.26 16.24
C ILE A 117 2.86 -11.42 14.78
N ALA A 118 2.17 -12.24 13.99
CA ALA A 118 2.52 -12.50 12.60
C ALA A 118 2.45 -11.24 11.72
N ALA A 119 1.39 -10.45 11.84
CA ALA A 119 1.18 -9.25 11.05
C ALA A 119 2.20 -8.14 11.39
N ASN A 120 2.45 -7.90 12.68
CA ASN A 120 3.42 -6.91 13.14
C ASN A 120 4.86 -7.34 12.83
N LEU A 121 5.17 -8.65 12.91
CA LEU A 121 6.47 -9.18 12.52
C LEU A 121 6.70 -9.05 11.01
N GLY A 122 5.66 -9.30 10.20
CA GLY A 122 5.69 -9.03 8.76
C GLY A 122 5.99 -7.57 8.43
N THR A 123 5.33 -6.65 9.14
CA THR A 123 5.56 -5.20 9.02
C THR A 123 6.99 -4.81 9.42
N ALA A 124 7.48 -5.30 10.56
CA ALA A 124 8.86 -5.04 11.00
C ALA A 124 9.88 -5.54 9.96
N TYR A 125 9.68 -6.73 9.39
CA TYR A 125 10.52 -7.24 8.32
C TYR A 125 10.48 -6.39 7.06
N GLU A 126 9.31 -5.91 6.65
CA GLU A 126 9.18 -5.02 5.49
C GLU A 126 9.96 -3.73 5.69
N LEU A 127 9.83 -3.08 6.85
CA LEU A 127 10.53 -1.83 7.18
C LEU A 127 12.05 -2.02 7.26
N LEU A 128 12.51 -3.23 7.58
CA LEU A 128 13.92 -3.60 7.56
C LEU A 128 14.43 -4.02 6.16
N GLY A 129 13.59 -3.98 5.12
CA GLY A 129 13.93 -4.42 3.77
C GLY A 129 14.05 -5.94 3.61
N LYS A 130 13.61 -6.73 4.60
CA LYS A 130 13.62 -8.20 4.57
C LYS A 130 12.34 -8.72 3.89
N ASN A 131 12.13 -8.37 2.62
CA ASN A 131 10.84 -8.52 1.94
C ASN A 131 10.33 -9.97 1.81
N GLU A 132 11.20 -10.96 1.61
CA GLU A 132 10.81 -12.38 1.58
C GLU A 132 10.29 -12.86 2.95
N SER A 133 10.95 -12.44 4.05
CA SER A 133 10.50 -12.72 5.41
C SER A 133 9.17 -12.02 5.71
N ALA A 134 9.04 -10.76 5.29
CA ALA A 134 7.79 -10.02 5.40
C ALA A 134 6.65 -10.77 4.70
N LEU A 135 6.86 -11.22 3.46
CA LEU A 135 5.87 -11.97 2.69
C LEU A 135 5.46 -13.27 3.37
N HIS A 136 6.42 -14.00 3.95
CA HIS A 136 6.13 -15.21 4.72
C HIS A 136 5.17 -14.92 5.89
N TRP A 137 5.48 -13.90 6.70
CA TRP A 137 4.73 -13.58 7.91
C TRP A 137 3.36 -12.96 7.63
N ILE A 138 3.24 -12.09 6.63
CA ILE A 138 1.94 -11.57 6.20
C ILE A 138 1.04 -12.70 5.67
N ARG A 139 1.56 -13.64 4.88
CA ARG A 139 0.78 -14.81 4.43
C ARG A 139 0.34 -15.69 5.60
N ARG A 140 1.17 -15.80 6.65
CA ARG A 140 0.80 -16.49 7.89
C ARG A 140 -0.32 -15.75 8.62
N ALA A 141 -0.27 -14.42 8.71
CA ALA A 141 -1.33 -13.60 9.29
C ALA A 141 -2.67 -13.81 8.56
N ILE A 142 -2.66 -13.78 7.23
CA ILE A 142 -3.85 -14.06 6.39
C ILE A 142 -4.39 -15.48 6.64
N ALA A 143 -3.50 -16.48 6.77
CA ALA A 143 -3.93 -17.86 7.04
C ALA A 143 -4.61 -18.02 8.40
N ILE A 144 -4.28 -17.16 9.37
CA ILE A 144 -4.92 -17.13 10.69
C ILE A 144 -6.25 -16.36 10.63
N ASN A 145 -6.26 -15.20 9.98
CA ASN A 145 -7.43 -14.36 9.83
C ASN A 145 -7.46 -13.65 8.46
N ALA A 146 -8.15 -14.26 7.49
CA ALA A 146 -8.26 -13.71 6.13
C ALA A 146 -9.15 -12.47 6.03
N GLN A 147 -9.98 -12.20 7.05
CA GLN A 147 -10.87 -11.03 7.11
C GLN A 147 -10.26 -9.86 7.87
N SER A 148 -9.03 -10.04 8.38
CA SER A 148 -8.27 -8.95 8.97
C SER A 148 -8.17 -7.77 8.01
N HIS A 149 -8.13 -6.56 8.57
CA HIS A 149 -8.05 -5.32 7.80
C HIS A 149 -9.09 -5.22 6.68
N GLN A 150 -10.31 -5.67 6.95
CA GLN A 150 -11.40 -5.66 5.96
C GLN A 150 -11.07 -6.48 4.69
N GLY A 151 -10.27 -7.53 4.85
CA GLY A 151 -9.82 -8.38 3.76
C GLY A 151 -8.77 -7.76 2.84
N SER A 152 -8.14 -6.65 3.24
CA SER A 152 -7.22 -5.90 2.37
C SER A 152 -5.79 -6.44 2.31
N GLU A 153 -5.45 -7.45 3.11
CA GLU A 153 -4.08 -8.00 3.21
C GLU A 153 -3.53 -8.62 1.92
N TRP A 154 -4.40 -8.95 0.96
CA TRP A 154 -3.93 -9.37 -0.38
C TRP A 154 -3.18 -8.25 -1.10
N VAL A 155 -3.53 -6.98 -0.85
CA VAL A 155 -2.83 -5.80 -1.39
C VAL A 155 -1.40 -5.78 -0.85
N HIS A 156 -1.23 -5.96 0.47
CA HIS A 156 0.08 -6.03 1.11
C HIS A 156 0.96 -7.13 0.49
N VAL A 157 0.38 -8.32 0.30
CA VAL A 157 1.05 -9.44 -0.38
C VAL A 157 1.52 -9.06 -1.79
N MET A 158 0.68 -8.38 -2.58
CA MET A 158 1.03 -7.97 -3.94
C MET A 158 2.15 -6.93 -3.96
N LEU A 159 2.13 -5.96 -3.05
CA LEU A 159 3.20 -4.98 -2.90
C LEU A 159 4.53 -5.62 -2.52
N LEU A 160 4.52 -6.60 -1.60
CA LEU A 160 5.74 -7.34 -1.22
C LEU A 160 6.27 -8.18 -2.39
N ARG A 161 5.40 -8.84 -3.16
CA ARG A 161 5.79 -9.58 -4.37
C ARG A 161 6.41 -8.65 -5.41
N TYR A 162 5.86 -7.46 -5.58
CA TYR A 162 6.41 -6.45 -6.46
C TYR A 162 7.82 -6.03 -6.00
N LYS A 163 8.02 -5.72 -4.71
CA LYS A 163 9.33 -5.39 -4.13
C LYS A 163 10.36 -6.50 -4.37
N ILE A 164 10.02 -7.74 -4.06
CA ILE A 164 10.88 -8.93 -4.27
C ILE A 164 11.25 -9.08 -5.75
N SER A 165 10.29 -8.90 -6.65
CA SER A 165 10.53 -9.03 -8.09
C SER A 165 11.48 -7.94 -8.59
N LYS A 166 11.32 -6.71 -8.09
CA LYS A 166 12.19 -5.57 -8.40
C LYS A 166 13.60 -5.72 -7.83
N GLU A 167 13.76 -6.32 -6.64
CA GLU A 167 15.08 -6.65 -6.09
C GLU A 167 15.83 -7.66 -6.95
N LYS A 168 15.12 -8.70 -7.43
CA LYS A 168 15.68 -9.74 -8.29
C LYS A 168 15.96 -9.23 -9.70
N ASN A 169 15.13 -8.33 -10.20
CA ASN A 169 15.25 -7.70 -11.50
C ASN A 169 14.89 -6.21 -11.39
N PRO A 170 15.88 -5.29 -11.29
CA PRO A 170 15.60 -3.86 -11.19
C PRO A 170 14.84 -3.27 -12.39
N ALA A 171 14.88 -3.94 -13.54
CA ALA A 171 14.10 -3.59 -14.73
C ALA A 171 12.71 -4.25 -14.75
N TYR A 172 12.29 -4.90 -13.66
CA TYR A 172 10.95 -5.46 -13.53
C TYR A 172 9.91 -4.34 -13.58
N LEU A 173 9.25 -4.25 -14.72
CA LEU A 173 8.11 -3.39 -14.97
C LEU A 173 6.87 -4.27 -15.08
N THR A 174 5.82 -3.89 -14.38
CA THR A 174 4.48 -4.45 -14.60
C THR A 174 3.68 -3.41 -15.36
N GLU A 175 3.26 -3.74 -16.59
CA GLU A 175 2.38 -2.85 -17.38
C GLU A 175 1.05 -2.58 -16.63
N ALA A 176 0.63 -3.52 -15.78
CA ALA A 176 -0.57 -3.45 -14.94
C ALA A 176 -0.32 -2.94 -13.50
N GLY A 177 0.82 -2.29 -13.22
CA GLY A 177 1.14 -1.75 -11.90
C GLY A 177 1.42 -2.81 -10.83
N ALA A 178 1.62 -2.39 -9.58
CA ALA A 178 2.08 -3.28 -8.50
C ALA A 178 1.03 -4.32 -8.07
N LEU A 179 -0.25 -4.02 -8.31
CA LEU A 179 -1.38 -4.88 -7.93
C LEU A 179 -1.89 -5.75 -9.08
N ASN A 180 -1.38 -5.56 -10.29
CA ASN A 180 -1.88 -6.21 -11.50
C ASN A 180 -3.38 -5.96 -11.71
N LEU A 181 -3.83 -4.74 -11.40
CA LEU A 181 -5.17 -4.26 -11.69
C LEU A 181 -5.17 -3.60 -13.06
N ASP A 182 -6.24 -3.78 -13.81
CA ASP A 182 -6.39 -3.18 -15.13
C ASP A 182 -7.65 -2.32 -15.18
N PHE A 183 -7.41 -1.03 -15.39
CA PHE A 183 -8.44 0.00 -15.54
C PHE A 183 -8.45 0.58 -16.96
N GLY A 184 -7.97 -0.18 -17.94
CA GLY A 184 -7.82 0.24 -19.31
C GLY A 184 -6.66 1.21 -19.53
N GLN A 185 -6.37 1.46 -20.81
CA GLN A 185 -5.29 2.32 -21.28
C GLN A 185 -5.80 3.66 -21.82
N LEU A 186 -7.04 4.02 -21.52
CA LEU A 186 -7.67 5.26 -21.99
C LEU A 186 -7.43 6.42 -21.03
N ASP A 187 -7.71 7.63 -21.52
CA ASP A 187 -7.58 8.89 -20.78
C ASP A 187 -8.59 9.03 -19.61
N LEU A 188 -9.54 8.10 -19.51
CA LEU A 188 -10.36 7.83 -18.34
C LEU A 188 -10.29 6.33 -18.00
N PRO A 189 -10.33 5.97 -16.71
CA PRO A 189 -10.32 4.56 -16.31
C PRO A 189 -11.65 3.87 -16.63
N GLU A 190 -11.59 2.56 -16.83
CA GLU A 190 -12.73 1.68 -17.07
C GLU A 190 -12.73 0.49 -16.10
N ASN A 191 -13.90 -0.10 -15.85
CA ASN A 191 -14.01 -1.35 -15.08
C ASN A 191 -14.23 -2.54 -16.00
N THR A 192 -13.26 -2.82 -16.87
CA THR A 192 -13.37 -3.82 -17.95
C THR A 192 -13.70 -5.22 -17.44
N TYR A 193 -13.26 -5.55 -16.21
CA TYR A 193 -13.43 -6.88 -15.62
C TYR A 193 -14.59 -6.97 -14.62
N GLY A 194 -15.41 -5.92 -14.46
CA GLY A 194 -16.56 -5.94 -13.56
C GLY A 194 -16.17 -6.14 -12.08
N MET A 195 -15.04 -5.57 -11.66
CA MET A 195 -14.57 -5.61 -10.28
C MET A 195 -15.57 -4.94 -9.34
N ASN A 196 -15.62 -5.42 -8.08
CA ASN A 196 -16.37 -4.75 -7.02
C ASN A 196 -15.64 -3.48 -6.56
N LEU A 197 -15.96 -2.34 -7.16
CA LEU A 197 -15.23 -1.09 -6.96
C LEU A 197 -15.34 -0.56 -5.52
N ALA A 198 -16.50 -0.69 -4.88
CA ALA A 198 -16.68 -0.24 -3.50
C ALA A 198 -15.81 -1.03 -2.51
N GLU A 199 -15.75 -2.36 -2.66
CA GLU A 199 -14.88 -3.22 -1.85
C GLU A 199 -13.40 -2.92 -2.12
N LEU A 200 -13.02 -2.79 -3.40
CA LEU A 200 -11.66 -2.46 -3.79
C LEU A 200 -11.24 -1.08 -3.27
N GLN A 201 -12.13 -0.08 -3.30
CA GLN A 201 -11.89 1.24 -2.73
C GLN A 201 -11.60 1.15 -1.23
N SER A 202 -12.41 0.40 -0.49
CA SER A 202 -12.23 0.20 0.95
C SER A 202 -10.87 -0.46 1.24
N GLN A 203 -10.53 -1.51 0.51
CA GLN A 203 -9.31 -2.28 0.72
C GLN A 203 -8.04 -1.49 0.37
N LEU A 204 -8.02 -0.81 -0.78
CA LEU A 204 -6.91 0.05 -1.17
C LEU A 204 -6.78 1.24 -0.21
N GLY A 205 -7.89 1.84 0.18
CA GLY A 205 -7.93 2.94 1.13
C GLY A 205 -7.31 2.56 2.47
N TYR A 206 -7.72 1.42 3.04
CA TYR A 206 -7.16 0.91 4.30
C TYR A 206 -5.62 0.74 4.21
N GLN A 207 -5.15 0.11 3.14
CA GLN A 207 -3.73 -0.18 2.96
C GLN A 207 -2.88 1.07 2.66
N LEU A 208 -3.48 2.10 2.06
CA LEU A 208 -2.88 3.43 1.93
C LEU A 208 -2.79 4.13 3.29
N GLN A 209 -3.83 4.10 4.11
CA GLN A 209 -3.84 4.74 5.44
C GLN A 209 -2.74 4.18 6.34
N GLU A 210 -2.57 2.86 6.35
CA GLU A 210 -1.49 2.17 7.07
C GLU A 210 -0.10 2.66 6.64
N ARG A 211 0.10 2.91 5.34
CA ARG A 211 1.43 3.22 4.75
C ARG A 211 1.79 4.69 4.75
N LEU A 212 0.82 5.58 4.57
CA LEU A 212 1.04 7.03 4.48
C LEU A 212 1.65 7.62 5.76
N PHE A 213 1.55 6.91 6.89
CA PHE A 213 2.27 7.27 8.11
C PHE A 213 3.80 7.09 7.97
N PHE A 214 4.27 6.01 7.33
CA PHE A 214 5.69 5.63 7.29
C PHE A 214 6.39 6.07 6.02
N ILE A 215 5.69 6.02 4.89
CA ILE A 215 6.28 6.23 3.58
C ILE A 215 6.05 7.67 3.16
N GLN A 216 7.16 8.41 3.05
CA GLN A 216 7.16 9.79 2.55
C GLN A 216 7.50 9.80 1.06
N ALA A 217 7.05 10.85 0.36
CA ALA A 217 7.46 11.06 -1.02
C ALA A 217 8.97 11.43 -1.10
N PRO A 218 9.68 11.04 -2.18
CA PRO A 218 9.21 10.21 -3.29
C PRO A 218 9.28 8.70 -2.97
N ASP A 219 8.23 7.96 -3.35
CA ASP A 219 8.20 6.49 -3.37
C ASP A 219 7.28 6.03 -4.51
N THR A 220 7.88 5.52 -5.60
CA THR A 220 7.13 5.17 -6.81
C THR A 220 6.11 4.05 -6.58
N LEU A 221 6.33 3.14 -5.62
CA LEU A 221 5.38 2.08 -5.31
C LEU A 221 4.12 2.66 -4.65
N MET A 222 4.28 3.61 -3.72
CA MET A 222 3.16 4.38 -3.20
C MET A 222 2.48 5.21 -4.30
N GLY A 223 3.26 5.76 -5.23
CA GLY A 223 2.72 6.42 -6.42
C GLY A 223 1.82 5.50 -7.25
N MET A 224 2.25 4.26 -7.49
CA MET A 224 1.45 3.24 -8.19
C MET A 224 0.17 2.88 -7.42
N LEU A 225 0.26 2.70 -6.10
CA LEU A 225 -0.90 2.38 -5.28
C LEU A 225 -1.93 3.53 -5.24
N LEU A 226 -1.46 4.77 -5.14
CA LEU A 226 -2.31 5.97 -5.23
C LEU A 226 -2.96 6.10 -6.60
N PHE A 227 -2.26 5.71 -7.67
CA PHE A 227 -2.80 5.68 -9.03
C PHE A 227 -3.93 4.65 -9.17
N ASP A 228 -3.73 3.43 -8.67
CA ASP A 228 -4.78 2.40 -8.66
C ASP A 228 -5.99 2.85 -7.83
N TYR A 229 -5.75 3.47 -6.67
CA TYR A 229 -6.83 4.06 -5.86
C TYR A 229 -7.56 5.18 -6.58
N ALA A 230 -6.85 6.08 -7.27
CA ALA A 230 -7.44 7.16 -8.05
C ALA A 230 -8.34 6.61 -9.18
N ASN A 231 -7.95 5.52 -9.83
CA ASN A 231 -8.78 4.86 -10.86
C ASN A 231 -10.11 4.38 -10.27
N VAL A 232 -10.07 3.74 -9.10
CA VAL A 232 -11.28 3.29 -8.40
C VAL A 232 -12.14 4.48 -7.96
N VAL A 233 -11.52 5.52 -7.40
CA VAL A 233 -12.23 6.75 -6.98
C VAL A 233 -12.91 7.44 -8.17
N ALA A 234 -12.25 7.46 -9.34
CA ALA A 234 -12.82 8.05 -10.55
C ALA A 234 -14.08 7.30 -11.01
N LEU A 235 -14.06 5.98 -10.91
CA LEU A 235 -15.17 5.11 -11.32
C LEU A 235 -16.29 5.06 -10.28
N GLU A 236 -15.97 5.13 -8.98
CA GLU A 236 -16.94 4.89 -7.90
C GLU A 236 -17.45 6.17 -7.24
N THR A 237 -16.64 7.23 -7.17
CA THR A 237 -16.94 8.44 -6.38
C THR A 237 -17.10 9.67 -7.27
N SER A 238 -15.99 10.27 -7.72
CA SER A 238 -15.99 11.43 -8.60
C SER A 238 -14.62 11.65 -9.24
N LEU A 239 -14.62 12.33 -10.39
CA LEU A 239 -13.39 12.73 -11.08
C LEU A 239 -12.59 13.79 -10.31
N GLU A 240 -13.25 14.67 -9.56
CA GLU A 240 -12.59 15.67 -8.69
C GLU A 240 -11.76 14.98 -7.60
N ALA A 241 -12.35 14.03 -6.88
CA ALA A 241 -11.64 13.30 -5.84
C ALA A 241 -10.50 12.47 -6.43
N ALA A 242 -10.72 11.85 -7.58
CA ALA A 242 -9.69 11.10 -8.30
C ALA A 242 -8.51 11.98 -8.73
N LYS A 243 -8.79 13.19 -9.22
CA LYS A 243 -7.77 14.16 -9.64
C LYS A 243 -6.76 14.42 -8.51
N PHE A 244 -7.24 14.63 -7.29
CA PHE A 244 -6.36 14.80 -6.13
C PHE A 244 -5.41 13.60 -5.98
N TYR A 245 -5.92 12.38 -6.02
CA TYR A 245 -5.08 11.18 -5.85
C TYR A 245 -4.14 10.91 -7.03
N TYR A 246 -4.53 11.24 -8.26
CA TYR A 246 -3.60 11.23 -9.40
C TYR A 246 -2.46 12.24 -9.20
N GLU A 247 -2.75 13.44 -8.71
CA GLU A 247 -1.73 14.44 -8.40
C GLU A 247 -0.80 13.95 -7.28
N GLN A 248 -1.33 13.29 -6.25
CA GLN A 248 -0.51 12.66 -5.21
C GLN A 248 0.34 11.52 -5.77
N ALA A 249 -0.18 10.68 -6.67
CA ALA A 249 0.60 9.64 -7.32
C ALA A 249 1.83 10.22 -8.05
N LYS A 250 1.66 11.37 -8.72
CA LYS A 250 2.75 12.12 -9.35
C LYS A 250 3.75 12.66 -8.32
N VAL A 251 3.29 13.25 -7.20
CA VAL A 251 4.16 13.75 -6.11
C VAL A 251 5.01 12.62 -5.51
N PHE A 252 4.44 11.44 -5.36
CA PHE A 252 5.16 10.24 -4.93
C PHE A 252 6.12 9.68 -5.99
N GLY A 253 6.17 10.27 -7.19
CA GLY A 253 7.16 9.94 -8.20
C GLY A 253 6.71 8.89 -9.22
N LEU A 254 5.40 8.63 -9.33
CA LEU A 254 4.88 7.93 -10.51
C LEU A 254 4.95 8.86 -11.72
N ASN A 255 5.63 8.42 -12.78
CA ASN A 255 5.72 9.14 -14.03
C ASN A 255 5.41 8.18 -15.18
N SER A 256 4.18 8.18 -15.67
CA SER A 256 3.73 7.38 -16.81
C SER A 256 2.91 8.23 -17.77
N ASP A 257 2.93 7.86 -19.05
CA ASP A 257 2.14 8.53 -20.08
C ASP A 257 0.63 8.43 -19.78
N LEU A 258 0.18 7.29 -19.23
CA LEU A 258 -1.21 7.09 -18.82
C LEU A 258 -1.63 8.02 -17.67
N LEU A 259 -0.80 8.17 -16.63
CA LEU A 259 -1.07 9.12 -15.55
C LEU A 259 -1.16 10.55 -16.09
N LYS A 260 -0.23 10.93 -16.96
CA LYS A 260 -0.21 12.25 -17.58
C LYS A 260 -1.49 12.49 -18.39
N ALA A 261 -1.86 11.56 -19.26
CA ALA A 261 -3.04 11.69 -20.09
C ALA A 261 -4.34 11.81 -19.27
N ARG A 262 -4.47 11.02 -18.20
CA ARG A 262 -5.61 11.13 -17.27
C ARG A 262 -5.64 12.51 -16.60
N LEU A 263 -4.52 13.00 -16.09
CA LEU A 263 -4.45 14.34 -15.52
C LEU A 263 -4.79 15.43 -16.54
N ASP A 264 -4.26 15.34 -17.76
CA ASP A 264 -4.52 16.31 -18.84
C ASP A 264 -6.02 16.31 -19.22
N ARG A 265 -6.65 15.13 -19.30
CA ARG A 265 -8.09 14.98 -19.53
C ARG A 265 -8.91 15.67 -18.44
N LEU A 266 -8.57 15.46 -17.17
CA LEU A 266 -9.27 16.09 -16.04
C LEU A 266 -9.03 17.61 -15.94
N GLN A 267 -7.89 18.11 -16.42
CA GLN A 267 -7.64 19.56 -16.47
C GLN A 267 -8.52 20.28 -17.50
N GLY A 268 -8.94 19.59 -18.57
CA GLY A 268 -9.81 20.14 -19.60
C GLY A 268 -11.31 20.13 -19.27
N MET A 269 -11.73 19.51 -18.17
CA MET A 269 -13.13 19.36 -17.78
C MET A 269 -13.68 20.57 -17.01
N SER A 270 -14.99 20.82 -17.12
CA SER A 270 -15.66 21.82 -16.29
C SER A 270 -15.79 21.34 -14.82
N PRO A 271 -16.00 22.26 -13.86
CA PRO A 271 -16.27 21.88 -12.48
C PRO A 271 -17.48 20.92 -12.33
N GLU A 272 -18.53 21.10 -13.13
CA GLU A 272 -19.71 20.24 -13.12
C GLU A 272 -19.40 18.82 -13.62
N ASP A 273 -18.53 18.71 -14.64
CA ASP A 273 -18.08 17.41 -15.14
C ASP A 273 -17.19 16.69 -14.14
N LEU A 274 -16.36 17.42 -13.38
CA LEU A 274 -15.52 16.82 -12.33
C LEU A 274 -16.32 16.21 -11.17
N GLN A 275 -17.57 16.62 -10.95
CA GLN A 275 -18.44 16.02 -9.94
C GLN A 275 -19.01 14.65 -10.36
N LYS A 276 -18.92 14.29 -11.64
CA LYS A 276 -19.45 13.04 -12.18
C LYS A 276 -18.48 11.88 -12.01
N LYS A 277 -18.93 10.67 -12.30
CA LYS A 277 -18.09 9.46 -12.34
C LYS A 277 -17.49 9.29 -13.73
N ALA A 278 -16.36 8.60 -13.84
CA ALA A 278 -15.72 8.30 -15.12
C ALA A 278 -16.65 7.54 -16.07
N SER A 279 -17.50 6.64 -15.53
CA SER A 279 -18.49 5.86 -16.28
C SER A 279 -19.54 6.71 -17.02
N ASP A 280 -19.69 7.98 -16.65
CA ASP A 280 -20.66 8.89 -17.26
C ASP A 280 -20.16 9.48 -18.59
N PHE A 281 -18.90 9.22 -18.95
CA PHE A 281 -18.24 9.75 -20.14
C PHE A 281 -17.83 8.63 -21.10
N LYS A 282 -17.64 9.00 -22.36
CA LYS A 282 -16.91 8.16 -23.31
C LYS A 282 -15.42 8.39 -23.12
N ALA A 283 -14.68 7.31 -22.89
CA ALA A 283 -13.22 7.35 -22.81
C ALA A 283 -12.62 7.45 -24.22
N GLU A 284 -11.48 8.14 -24.34
CA GLU A 284 -10.78 8.36 -25.60
C GLU A 284 -9.43 7.62 -25.62
N ALA A 285 -9.06 7.11 -26.79
CA ALA A 285 -7.78 6.44 -26.99
C ALA A 285 -6.64 7.44 -26.80
N LEU A 286 -5.57 7.01 -26.13
CA LEU A 286 -4.37 7.81 -26.04
C LEU A 286 -3.82 8.04 -27.45
N PRO A 287 -3.36 9.26 -27.76
CA PRO A 287 -2.65 9.49 -29.01
C PRO A 287 -1.45 8.55 -29.06
N GLU A 288 -1.35 7.77 -30.15
CA GLU A 288 -0.18 6.95 -30.43
C GLU A 288 1.07 7.81 -30.25
N PRO A 289 2.05 7.39 -29.42
CA PRO A 289 3.28 8.15 -29.29
C PRO A 289 3.85 8.36 -30.69
N PRO A 290 4.32 9.57 -31.03
CA PRO A 290 4.82 9.85 -32.37
C PRO A 290 5.86 8.78 -32.71
N ALA A 291 5.60 8.01 -33.76
CA ALA A 291 6.31 6.76 -34.02
C ALA A 291 7.83 6.96 -33.98
N GLN A 292 8.46 6.68 -32.84
CA GLN A 292 9.90 6.85 -32.66
C GLN A 292 10.68 5.88 -33.55
N TRP A 293 10.01 4.78 -33.93
CA TRP A 293 10.46 3.85 -34.98
C TRP A 293 10.84 4.55 -36.28
N ASN A 294 10.16 5.64 -36.66
CA ASN A 294 10.54 6.37 -37.88
C ASN A 294 11.92 7.01 -37.72
N VAL A 295 12.28 7.54 -36.55
CA VAL A 295 13.59 8.15 -36.31
C VAL A 295 14.69 7.09 -36.32
N TYR A 296 14.48 5.96 -35.63
CA TYR A 296 15.47 4.87 -35.60
C TYR A 296 15.58 4.12 -36.93
N ALA A 297 14.48 3.94 -37.66
CA ALA A 297 14.50 3.35 -38.99
C ALA A 297 15.21 4.27 -40.00
N ILE A 298 14.93 5.58 -39.96
CA ILE A 298 15.64 6.57 -40.78
C ILE A 298 17.14 6.58 -40.42
N ALA A 299 17.49 6.62 -39.14
CA ALA A 299 18.88 6.56 -38.70
C ALA A 299 19.58 5.27 -39.15
N GLY A 300 18.89 4.13 -39.05
CA GLY A 300 19.39 2.83 -39.52
C GLY A 300 19.61 2.79 -41.04
N ILE A 301 18.68 3.34 -41.83
CA ILE A 301 18.82 3.48 -43.28
C ILE A 301 20.00 4.40 -43.62
N LEU A 302 20.14 5.54 -42.95
CA LEU A 302 21.26 6.47 -43.16
C LEU A 302 22.60 5.84 -42.82
N ALA A 303 22.67 5.04 -41.74
CA ALA A 303 23.87 4.30 -41.38
C ALA A 303 24.25 3.25 -42.45
N LEU A 304 23.27 2.51 -42.96
CA LEU A 304 23.47 1.56 -44.07
C LEU A 304 23.96 2.26 -45.34
N LEU A 305 23.37 3.40 -45.71
CA LEU A 305 23.81 4.19 -46.87
C LEU A 305 25.25 4.70 -46.69
N ALA A 306 25.62 5.15 -45.48
CA ALA A 306 26.99 5.58 -45.19
C ALA A 306 28.00 4.44 -45.38
N VAL A 307 27.68 3.21 -44.96
CA VAL A 307 28.53 2.03 -45.18
C VAL A 307 28.69 1.74 -46.68
N VAL A 308 27.61 1.83 -47.45
CA VAL A 308 27.66 1.65 -48.92
C VAL A 308 28.55 2.70 -49.57
N VAL A 309 28.41 3.97 -49.20
CA VAL A 309 29.25 5.07 -49.71
C VAL A 309 30.72 4.84 -49.39
N VAL A 310 31.04 4.50 -48.14
CA VAL A 310 32.43 4.20 -47.71
C VAL A 310 32.99 3.02 -48.51
N TYR A 311 32.20 1.95 -48.71
CA TYR A 311 32.60 0.80 -49.52
C TYR A 311 32.96 1.20 -50.97
N PHE A 312 32.13 2.00 -51.62
CA PHE A 312 32.40 2.48 -52.99
C PHE A 312 33.62 3.41 -53.06
N LEU A 313 33.84 4.27 -52.06
CA LEU A 313 35.03 5.13 -51.97
C LEU A 313 36.31 4.30 -51.82
N LEU A 314 36.29 3.23 -51.01
CA LEU A 314 37.41 2.31 -50.84
C LEU A 314 37.71 1.51 -52.12
N GLN A 315 36.67 1.04 -52.83
CA GLN A 315 36.84 0.33 -54.11
C GLN A 315 37.44 1.24 -55.19
N ARG A 316 36.99 2.50 -55.29
CA ARG A 316 37.52 3.46 -56.26
C ARG A 316 39.01 3.73 -56.03
N LYS A 317 39.44 3.87 -54.78
CA LYS A 317 40.86 4.06 -54.41
C LYS A 317 41.75 2.87 -54.79
N LYS A 318 41.20 1.65 -54.79
CA LYS A 318 41.95 0.44 -55.15
C LYS A 318 42.18 0.30 -56.66
N ASN A 319 41.33 0.94 -57.47
CA ASN A 319 41.36 0.91 -58.93
C ASN A 319 41.99 2.19 -59.55
N SER A 320 42.50 3.10 -58.72
CA SER A 320 43.23 4.32 -59.12
C SER A 320 44.71 4.14 -58.83
#